data_AF-A0A2E7MWS5-F1
#
_entry.id   AF-A0A2E7MWS5-F1
#
_cell.length_a   1.000
_cell.length_b   1.000
_cell.length_c   1.000
_cell.angle_alpha   90.00
_cell.angle_beta   90.00
_cell.angle_gamma   90.00
#
_symmetry.space_group_name_H-M   'P 1'
#
loop_
_entity.id
_entity.type
_entity.pdbx_description
1 polymer ?
#
loop_
_entity_poly.entity_id
_entity_poly.type
_entity_poly.pdbx_seq_one_letter_code
_entity_poly.pdbx_strand_id
1 'polypeptide(L)' 'MKMSDIITEIDQILQIEKDDDNETVLIDPKTKIKTVVPKDPSKPGAIAKDERGNLTLDTKTKGTVDRGIKPGDNVTVKNA' A
#
# COMPACT_ATOMS: atom_id res chain seq x y z
N MET A 1 -11.39 -13.84 -33.99
CA MET A 1 -11.41 -13.15 -32.69
C MET A 1 -10.50 -13.93 -31.75
N LYS A 2 -9.46 -13.29 -31.21
CA LYS A 2 -8.69 -13.81 -30.08
C LYS A 2 -8.90 -12.78 -28.97
N MET A 3 -9.85 -13.03 -28.08
CA MET A 3 -9.90 -12.31 -26.81
C MET A 3 -8.72 -12.83 -26.00
N SER A 4 -7.58 -12.17 -26.13
CA SER A 4 -6.53 -12.28 -25.13
C SER A 4 -7.14 -11.82 -23.82
N ASP A 5 -7.24 -12.73 -22.87
CA ASP A 5 -7.53 -12.42 -21.47
C ASP A 5 -6.51 -11.38 -20.99
N ILE A 6 -6.92 -10.10 -21.07
CA ILE A 6 -6.27 -9.03 -20.34
C ILE A 6 -6.66 -9.30 -18.90
N ILE A 7 -5.91 -10.19 -18.24
CA ILE A 7 -5.82 -10.25 -16.80
C ILE A 7 -5.13 -8.94 -16.44
N THR A 8 -5.92 -7.88 -16.32
CA THR A 8 -5.50 -6.67 -15.65
C THR A 8 -5.20 -7.12 -14.24
N GLU A 9 -3.93 -7.35 -13.93
CA GLU A 9 -3.45 -7.42 -12.55
C GLU A 9 -3.94 -6.12 -11.90
N ILE A 10 -5.04 -6.23 -11.17
CA ILE A 10 -5.59 -5.10 -10.44
C ILE A 10 -4.60 -4.89 -9.30
N ASP A 11 -3.57 -4.09 -9.58
CA ASP A 11 -2.79 -3.41 -8.56
C ASP A 11 -3.78 -2.88 -7.54
N GLN A 12 -3.81 -3.48 -6.34
CA GLN A 12 -4.74 -3.06 -5.31
C GLN A 12 -4.27 -1.70 -4.83
N ILE A 13 -4.97 -0.65 -5.26
CA ILE A 13 -4.69 0.71 -4.82
C ILE A 13 -5.46 0.93 -3.51
N LEU A 14 -4.71 1.12 -2.44
CA LEU A 14 -5.21 1.56 -1.15
C LEU A 14 -4.98 3.07 -1.01
N GLN A 15 -5.75 3.72 -0.16
CA GLN A 15 -5.56 5.13 0.18
C GLN A 15 -5.18 5.25 1.64
N ILE A 16 -4.29 6.16 2.00
CA ILE A 16 -3.98 6.41 3.41
C ILE A 16 -5.15 7.15 4.05
N GLU A 17 -5.83 6.49 4.98
CA GLU A 17 -6.87 7.10 5.80
C GLU A 17 -6.26 7.92 6.93
N LYS A 18 -5.21 7.37 7.57
CA LYS A 18 -4.55 7.98 8.72
C LYS A 18 -3.07 7.60 8.72
N ASP A 19 -2.24 8.56 9.11
CA ASP A 19 -0.83 8.32 9.38
C ASP A 19 -0.50 8.84 10.78
N ASP A 20 -0.16 7.92 11.69
CA ASP A 20 0.29 8.22 13.05
C ASP A 20 1.77 7.87 13.22
N ASP A 21 2.37 8.21 14.36
CA ASP A 21 3.78 7.92 14.63
C ASP A 21 4.08 6.41 14.72
N ASN A 22 3.09 5.60 15.12
CA ASN A 22 3.26 4.16 15.33
C ASN A 22 2.76 3.30 14.16
N GLU A 23 1.76 3.78 13.41
CA GLU A 23 1.10 3.00 12.37
C GLU A 23 0.45 3.89 11.30
N THR A 24 0.21 3.30 10.15
CA THR A 24 -0.47 3.91 9.01
C THR A 24 -1.69 3.08 8.70
N VAL A 25 -2.86 3.71 8.70
CA VAL A 25 -4.12 3.08 8.33
C VAL A 25 -4.38 3.37 6.86
N LEU A 26 -4.48 2.30 6.09
CA LEU A 26 -4.86 2.30 4.69
C LEU A 26 -6.32 1.88 4.56
N ILE A 27 -7.06 2.46 3.63
CA ILE A 27 -8.43 2.10 3.31
C ILE A 27 -8.55 1.78 1.83
N ASP A 28 -9.20 0.66 1.51
CA ASP A 28 -9.61 0.36 0.15
C ASP A 28 -10.88 1.19 -0.18
N PRO A 29 -10.84 2.11 -1.16
CA PRO A 29 -12.00 2.93 -1.49
C PRO A 29 -13.19 2.12 -2.05
N LYS A 30 -12.93 0.94 -2.64
CA LYS A 30 -13.93 0.04 -3.24
C LYS A 30 -14.61 -0.82 -2.18
N THR A 31 -13.82 -1.49 -1.35
CA THR A 31 -14.33 -2.46 -0.37
C THR A 31 -14.53 -1.87 1.02
N LYS A 32 -14.00 -0.66 1.28
CA LYS A 32 -13.92 -0.01 2.59
C LYS A 32 -13.14 -0.81 3.64
N ILE A 33 -12.35 -1.80 3.20
CA ILE A 33 -11.47 -2.57 4.08
C ILE A 33 -10.35 -1.67 4.58
N LYS A 34 -10.11 -1.70 5.88
CA LYS A 34 -9.02 -0.97 6.54
C LYS A 34 -7.86 -1.91 6.80
N THR A 35 -6.69 -1.54 6.32
CA THR A 35 -5.43 -2.26 6.53
C THR A 35 -4.53 -1.41 7.40
N VAL A 36 -4.18 -1.91 8.57
CA VAL A 36 -3.28 -1.21 9.49
C VAL A 36 -1.87 -1.71 9.26
N VAL A 37 -0.98 -0.78 8.89
CA VAL A 37 0.42 -1.05 8.61
C VAL A 37 1.26 -0.43 9.73
N PRO A 38 1.83 -1.24 10.63
CA PRO A 38 2.65 -0.72 11.72
C PRO A 38 3.98 -0.18 11.19
N LYS A 39 4.46 0.93 11.75
CA LYS A 39 5.80 1.50 11.44
C LYS A 39 6.93 0.78 12.19
N ASP A 40 6.75 -0.52 12.44
CA ASP A 40 7.66 -1.35 13.23
C ASP A 40 8.45 -2.28 12.29
N PRO A 41 9.79 -2.20 12.26
CA PRO A 41 10.62 -3.05 11.41
C PRO A 41 10.51 -4.55 11.73
N SER A 42 9.94 -4.92 12.88
CA SER A 42 9.72 -6.30 13.31
C SER A 42 8.42 -6.88 12.74
N LYS A 43 7.50 -6.03 12.29
CA LYS A 43 6.17 -6.41 11.80
C LYS A 43 6.10 -6.39 10.27
N PRO A 44 5.25 -7.24 9.67
CA PRO A 44 5.04 -7.24 8.23
C PRO A 44 4.27 -6.00 7.79
N GLY A 45 4.61 -5.48 6.61
CA GLY A 45 3.99 -4.29 6.05
C GLY A 45 4.97 -3.12 5.99
N ALA A 46 5.61 -2.95 4.84
CA ALA A 46 6.50 -1.82 4.57
C ALA A 46 5.87 -0.93 3.49
N ILE A 47 5.81 0.38 3.75
CA ILE A 47 5.40 1.35 2.72
C ILE A 47 6.66 2.10 2.31
N ALA A 48 7.04 1.96 1.04
CA ALA A 48 8.20 2.61 0.48
C ALA A 48 7.81 3.39 -0.77
N LYS A 49 8.47 4.52 -0.99
CA LYS A 49 8.37 5.26 -2.23
C LYS A 49 9.22 4.59 -3.31
N ASP A 50 8.63 4.31 -4.46
CA ASP A 50 9.36 3.80 -5.62
C ASP A 50 10.23 4.92 -6.26
N GLU A 51 11.11 4.55 -7.19
CA GLU A 51 11.95 5.51 -7.94
C GLU A 51 11.15 6.52 -8.77
N ARG A 52 9.86 6.24 -9.03
CA ARG A 52 8.94 7.11 -9.78
C ARG A 52 8.18 8.08 -8.85
N GLY A 53 8.34 7.94 -7.55
CA GLY A 53 7.67 8.74 -6.54
C GLY A 53 6.30 8.23 -6.09
N ASN A 54 5.88 7.04 -6.51
CA ASN A 54 4.63 6.41 -6.05
C ASN A 54 4.86 5.63 -4.76
N LEU A 55 3.84 5.56 -3.90
CA LEU A 55 3.91 4.77 -2.69
C LEU A 55 3.53 3.32 -3.01
N THR A 56 4.35 2.39 -2.53
CA THR A 56 4.11 0.96 -2.68
C THR A 56 4.07 0.29 -1.31
N LEU A 57 3.03 -0.52 -1.07
CA LEU A 57 2.91 -1.36 0.12
C LEU A 57 3.42 -2.77 -0.22
N ASP A 58 4.40 -3.23 0.55
CA ASP A 58 4.81 -4.62 0.56
C ASP A 58 4.29 -5.29 1.84
N THR A 59 3.35 -6.22 1.69
CA THR A 59 2.72 -6.95 2.81
C THR A 59 3.54 -8.16 3.28
N LYS A 60 4.53 -8.58 2.50
CA LYS A 60 5.39 -9.74 2.78
C LYS A 60 6.68 -9.30 3.46
N THR A 61 7.19 -8.14 3.09
CA THR A 61 8.41 -7.58 3.65
C THR A 61 8.12 -6.93 5.00
N LYS A 62 8.95 -7.27 5.98
CA LYS A 62 9.01 -6.54 7.24
C LYS A 62 9.77 -5.26 7.01
N GLY A 63 9.21 -4.12 7.39
CA GLY A 63 9.88 -2.87 7.15
C GLY A 63 9.16 -1.70 7.78
N THR A 64 9.84 -0.57 7.76
CA THR A 64 9.29 0.69 8.24
C THR A 64 8.41 1.31 7.16
N VAL A 65 7.43 2.08 7.59
CA VAL A 65 6.74 3.00 6.69
C VAL A 65 7.62 4.23 6.49
N ASP A 66 7.79 4.63 5.24
CA ASP A 66 8.55 5.82 4.87
C ASP A 66 7.97 7.08 5.55
N ARG A 67 8.87 7.93 6.04
CA ARG A 67 8.52 9.19 6.72
C ARG A 67 8.29 10.26 5.68
N GLY A 68 7.07 10.32 5.17
CA GLY A 68 6.69 11.33 4.18
C GLY A 68 5.31 11.12 3.55
N ILE A 69 4.58 10.10 4.00
CA ILE A 69 3.24 9.80 3.53
C ILE A 69 2.21 10.67 4.22
N LYS A 70 1.13 11.01 3.50
CA LYS A 70 0.04 11.84 4.04
C LYS A 70 -1.29 11.12 3.91
N PRO A 71 -2.25 11.37 4.84
CA PRO A 71 -3.64 11.00 4.63
C PRO A 71 -4.15 11.54 3.29
N GLY A 72 -4.75 10.67 2.50
CA GLY A 72 -5.23 10.94 1.14
C GLY A 72 -4.32 10.40 0.04
N ASP A 73 -3.06 10.05 0.32
CA ASP A 73 -2.14 9.51 -0.68
C ASP A 73 -2.53 8.09 -1.10
N ASN A 74 -2.27 7.78 -2.37
CA ASN A 74 -2.54 6.47 -2.96
C ASN A 74 -1.30 5.57 -2.82
N VAL A 75 -1.53 4.36 -2.32
CA VAL A 75 -0.52 3.33 -2.11
C VAL A 75 -0.89 2.10 -2.92
N THR A 76 0.02 1.68 -3.80
CA THR A 76 -0.17 0.47 -4.60
C THR A 76 0.36 -0.74 -3.84
N VAL A 77 -0.47 -1.75 -3.63
CA VAL A 77 -0.01 -3.02 -3.03
C VAL A 77 0.78 -3.79 -4.07
N LYS A 78 2.07 -3.98 -3.81
CA LYS A 78 2.92 -4.81 -4.65
C LYS A 78 2.65 -6.27 -4.33
N ASN A 79 1.82 -6.90 -5.14
CA ASN A 79 1.58 -8.34 -5.06
C ASN A 79 2.63 -9.04 -5.93
N ALA A 80 3.78 -9.38 -5.35
CA ALA A 80 4.82 -10.19 -6.02
C ALA A 80 4.65 -11.67 -5.66
#